data_AF-A0A2K3MXK6-F1
#
_entry.id   AF-A0A2K3MXK6-F1
#
_cell.length_a   1.000
_cell.length_b   1.000
_cell.length_c   1.000
_cell.angle_alpha   90.00
_cell.angle_beta   90.00
_cell.angle_gamma   90.00
#
_symmetry.space_group_name_H-M   'P 1'
#
loop_
_entity.id
_entity.type
_entity.pdbx_description
1 polymer ?
#
loop_
_entity_poly.entity_id
_entity_poly.type
_entity_poly.pdbx_seq_one_letter_code
_entity_poly.pdbx_strand_id
1 'polypeptide(L)'
;MKVEARSHHHVHGHGEEEKVMTRKQKAESKAQEVEHTPKKAKVENEGGHTNGKSASNVLEEYDEFCKATNDKLSLEQMKEILEANGLDSSGSDLEITRRCQDLLFFGALEKCTVCNGNLEFDGRRYACRGFYSEWSSCTFSTRDPPRKEEPIKLPDSVQNSPVSDLLKKYQDQSKRPQRDLGLAIKPFTGMMISLMGRLNRTHGYWKTTIEKHGGRVVNSIIGATCLVASPAERERGGTSKLAEA
;
A
#
# COMPACT_ATOMS: atom_id res chain seq x y z
N MET A 1 34.64 45.38 -60.48
CA MET A 1 36.06 45.54 -60.88
C MET A 1 36.66 46.66 -60.05
N LYS A 2 37.85 46.44 -59.44
CA LYS A 2 38.67 47.37 -58.61
C LYS A 2 37.95 47.93 -57.35
N VAL A 3 38.40 47.77 -56.10
CA VAL A 3 39.72 47.72 -55.40
C VAL A 3 40.38 49.07 -55.11
N GLU A 4 41.13 49.09 -53.98
CA GLU A 4 41.87 50.20 -53.32
C GLU A 4 40.99 51.10 -52.42
N ALA A 5 41.07 51.12 -51.08
CA ALA A 5 42.11 50.81 -50.06
C ALA A 5 43.14 51.93 -49.81
N ARG A 6 43.20 52.41 -48.56
CA ARG A 6 44.39 53.07 -48.00
C ARG A 6 44.45 52.92 -46.48
N SER A 7 45.53 52.29 -45.99
CA SER A 7 45.79 52.00 -44.57
C SER A 7 46.79 52.99 -43.98
N HIS A 8 46.79 53.14 -42.64
CA HIS A 8 47.99 53.50 -41.86
C HIS A 8 47.98 52.70 -40.53
N HIS A 9 49.13 52.08 -40.18
CA HIS A 9 49.41 51.43 -38.87
C HIS A 9 49.75 52.52 -37.80
N HIS A 10 49.81 52.35 -36.47
CA HIS A 10 50.37 51.32 -35.54
C HIS A 10 49.79 51.56 -34.11
N VAL A 11 49.95 50.73 -33.04
CA VAL A 11 50.05 49.26 -32.79
C VAL A 11 50.03 49.00 -31.26
N HIS A 12 49.59 47.81 -30.80
CA HIS A 12 49.49 47.32 -29.38
C HIS A 12 48.46 48.04 -28.46
N GLY A 13 47.76 47.37 -27.52
CA GLY A 13 47.62 45.92 -27.26
C GLY A 13 46.92 45.59 -25.91
N HIS A 14 46.20 44.45 -25.85
CA HIS A 14 45.69 43.73 -24.66
C HIS A 14 44.63 44.36 -23.72
N GLY A 15 43.68 43.53 -23.24
CA GLY A 15 43.25 43.56 -21.82
C GLY A 15 41.78 43.82 -21.43
N GLU A 16 40.87 42.93 -21.83
CA GLU A 16 39.66 42.46 -21.10
C GLU A 16 38.96 43.33 -20.01
N GLU A 17 37.79 43.84 -20.38
CA GLU A 17 36.47 43.82 -19.71
C GLU A 17 36.29 44.02 -18.18
N GLU A 18 35.44 45.01 -17.84
CA GLU A 18 34.97 45.34 -16.50
C GLU A 18 34.15 44.25 -15.80
N LYS A 19 34.30 44.14 -14.47
CA LYS A 19 33.36 43.42 -13.60
C LYS A 19 32.82 44.33 -12.49
N VAL A 20 31.51 44.57 -12.55
CA VAL A 20 30.78 45.55 -11.72
C VAL A 20 30.76 45.18 -10.23
N MET A 21 30.80 46.21 -9.37
CA MET A 21 30.85 46.10 -7.92
C MET A 21 29.51 45.78 -7.22
N THR A 22 29.68 45.26 -6.02
CA THR A 22 28.72 44.89 -4.98
C THR A 22 27.66 45.93 -4.60
N ARG A 23 26.50 45.45 -4.11
CA ARG A 23 25.90 46.05 -2.91
C ARG A 23 25.21 45.01 -2.00
N LYS A 24 25.59 45.09 -0.72
CA LYS A 24 25.10 44.29 0.42
C LYS A 24 24.04 45.08 1.16
N GLN A 25 22.90 44.48 1.49
CA GLN A 25 22.01 45.00 2.54
C GLN A 25 21.59 43.89 3.51
N LYS A 26 21.49 44.28 4.77
CA LYS A 26 21.22 43.46 5.95
C LYS A 26 19.99 44.04 6.64
N ALA A 27 19.06 43.19 7.06
CA ALA A 27 18.06 43.55 8.07
C ALA A 27 17.81 42.32 8.95
N GLU A 28 17.96 42.48 10.27
CA GLU A 28 17.53 41.52 11.29
C GLU A 28 16.35 42.12 12.04
N SER A 29 15.35 41.31 12.38
CA SER A 29 14.39 41.63 13.44
C SER A 29 13.89 40.34 14.12
N LYS A 30 14.02 40.31 15.45
CA LYS A 30 13.46 39.26 16.33
C LYS A 30 11.93 39.32 16.35
N ALA A 31 11.25 38.17 16.51
CA ALA A 31 10.50 37.86 17.75
C ALA A 31 9.64 36.57 17.66
N GLN A 32 9.55 35.89 18.81
CA GLN A 32 8.41 35.09 19.31
C GLN A 32 7.89 33.86 18.55
N GLU A 33 8.37 32.72 19.02
CA GLU A 33 7.56 31.58 19.48
C GLU A 33 6.10 31.92 19.85
N VAL A 34 5.15 31.22 19.20
CA VAL A 34 3.77 31.00 19.70
C VAL A 34 3.36 29.57 19.29
N GLU A 35 3.04 28.73 20.28
CA GLU A 35 2.43 27.42 20.03
C GLU A 35 1.02 27.57 19.41
N HIS A 36 0.69 26.76 18.41
CA HIS A 36 -0.71 26.50 18.09
C HIS A 36 -0.95 25.04 17.71
N THR A 37 -1.46 24.28 18.68
CA THR A 37 -2.10 22.98 18.47
C THR A 37 -3.52 23.18 17.90
N PRO A 38 -3.88 22.53 16.78
CA PRO A 38 -5.28 22.45 16.35
C PRO A 38 -6.00 21.28 17.05
N LYS A 39 -7.03 21.64 17.80
CA LYS A 39 -7.88 20.78 18.65
C LYS A 39 -8.49 19.59 17.91
N LYS A 40 -8.72 18.50 18.67
CA LYS A 40 -9.64 17.41 18.32
C LYS A 40 -10.99 17.95 17.84
N ALA A 41 -11.49 17.47 16.71
CA ALA A 41 -12.91 17.43 16.41
C ALA A 41 -13.45 16.07 16.84
N LYS A 42 -14.55 16.07 17.61
CA LYS A 42 -15.28 14.89 18.06
C LYS A 42 -16.34 14.55 17.00
N VAL A 43 -16.33 13.33 16.49
CA VAL A 43 -17.51 12.69 15.88
C VAL A 43 -17.74 11.38 16.62
N GLU A 44 -18.99 11.07 16.89
CA GLU A 44 -19.39 10.05 17.86
C GLU A 44 -19.45 8.64 17.28
N ASN A 45 -19.50 7.70 18.21
CA ASN A 45 -19.25 6.27 18.08
C ASN A 45 -20.52 5.50 17.71
N GLU A 46 -20.42 4.50 16.83
CA GLU A 46 -21.38 3.38 16.77
C GLU A 46 -20.64 2.07 16.42
N GLY A 47 -20.79 1.06 17.30
CA GLY A 47 -20.87 -0.35 16.89
C GLY A 47 -19.63 -1.12 16.43
N GLY A 48 -18.47 -1.00 17.09
CA GLY A 48 -17.32 -1.88 16.77
C GLY A 48 -16.55 -2.38 17.99
N HIS A 49 -16.76 -3.64 18.41
CA HIS A 49 -15.92 -4.29 19.43
C HIS A 49 -14.54 -4.66 18.82
N THR A 50 -13.68 -3.67 18.65
CA THR A 50 -12.30 -3.90 18.21
C THR A 50 -11.50 -4.51 19.37
N ASN A 51 -11.30 -5.83 19.33
CA ASN A 51 -10.33 -6.51 20.17
C ASN A 51 -8.93 -5.92 19.87
N GLY A 52 -8.41 -5.09 20.79
CA GLY A 52 -7.27 -4.18 20.57
C GLY A 52 -5.89 -4.84 20.50
N LYS A 53 -5.78 -5.99 19.83
CA LYS A 53 -4.53 -6.66 19.53
C LYS A 53 -3.79 -5.94 18.40
N SER A 54 -2.47 -5.85 18.49
CA SER A 54 -1.65 -5.31 17.39
C SER A 54 -1.63 -6.29 16.21
N ALA A 55 -1.44 -5.76 14.99
CA ALA A 55 -1.39 -6.57 13.77
C ALA A 55 -0.37 -7.72 13.83
N SER A 56 0.79 -7.50 14.48
CA SER A 56 1.82 -8.53 14.70
C SER A 56 1.27 -9.69 15.55
N ASN A 57 0.61 -9.36 16.67
CA ASN A 57 0.07 -10.36 17.59
C ASN A 57 -1.05 -11.20 16.93
N VAL A 58 -1.88 -10.60 16.08
CA VAL A 58 -2.90 -11.33 15.30
C VAL A 58 -2.27 -12.25 14.25
N LEU A 59 -1.16 -11.82 13.61
CA LEU A 59 -0.45 -12.63 12.62
C LEU A 59 0.25 -13.83 13.27
N GLU A 60 0.87 -13.63 14.43
CA GLU A 60 1.49 -14.69 15.25
C GLU A 60 0.43 -15.70 15.74
N GLU A 61 -0.68 -15.22 16.31
CA GLU A 61 -1.80 -16.06 16.77
C GLU A 61 -2.44 -16.84 15.60
N TYR A 62 -2.46 -16.27 14.38
CA TYR A 62 -2.93 -16.96 13.18
C TYR A 62 -1.95 -18.03 12.69
N ASP A 63 -0.64 -17.81 12.75
CA ASP A 63 0.37 -18.82 12.38
C ASP A 63 0.37 -20.01 13.34
N GLU A 64 0.29 -19.76 14.65
CA GLU A 64 0.09 -20.81 15.66
C GLU A 64 -1.21 -21.60 15.42
N PHE A 65 -2.29 -20.91 15.07
CA PHE A 65 -3.57 -21.54 14.73
C PHE A 65 -3.48 -22.38 13.44
N CYS A 66 -2.80 -21.91 12.41
CA CYS A 66 -2.57 -22.65 11.17
C CYS A 66 -1.81 -23.96 11.42
N LYS A 67 -0.74 -23.90 12.23
CA LYS A 67 0.02 -25.09 12.65
C LYS A 67 -0.88 -26.07 13.42
N ALA A 68 -1.54 -25.59 14.47
CA ALA A 68 -2.38 -26.43 15.32
C ALA A 68 -3.61 -27.03 14.60
N THR A 69 -4.10 -26.41 13.52
CA THR A 69 -5.17 -26.98 12.69
C THR A 69 -4.65 -28.00 11.68
N ASN A 70 -3.50 -27.75 11.03
CA ASN A 70 -2.86 -28.74 10.15
C ASN A 70 -2.48 -30.03 10.89
N ASP A 71 -2.04 -29.92 12.15
CA ASP A 71 -1.64 -31.09 12.95
C ASP A 71 -2.82 -31.92 13.48
N LYS A 72 -4.05 -31.36 13.50
CA LYS A 72 -5.20 -31.92 14.26
C LYS A 72 -6.50 -32.10 13.47
N LEU A 73 -6.61 -31.54 12.26
CA LEU A 73 -7.76 -31.73 11.38
C LEU A 73 -7.31 -32.49 10.14
N SER A 74 -8.04 -33.55 9.78
CA SER A 74 -7.89 -34.17 8.46
C SER A 74 -8.47 -33.27 7.38
N LEU A 75 -8.06 -33.51 6.13
CA LEU A 75 -8.55 -32.77 4.97
C LEU A 75 -10.06 -33.00 4.74
N GLU A 76 -10.55 -34.20 5.05
CA GLU A 76 -11.98 -34.54 5.03
C GLU A 76 -12.75 -33.72 6.06
N GLN A 77 -12.25 -33.62 7.31
CA GLN A 77 -12.86 -32.76 8.33
C GLN A 77 -12.87 -31.28 7.91
N MET A 78 -11.82 -30.80 7.23
CA MET A 78 -11.81 -29.45 6.69
C MET A 78 -12.86 -29.23 5.58
N LYS A 79 -13.12 -30.23 4.73
CA LYS A 79 -14.21 -30.20 3.73
C LYS A 79 -15.59 -30.17 4.41
N GLU A 80 -15.82 -31.05 5.39
CA GLU A 80 -17.07 -31.09 6.16
C GLU A 80 -17.36 -29.75 6.86
N ILE A 81 -16.34 -29.09 7.43
CA ILE A 81 -16.47 -27.75 8.02
C ILE A 81 -16.89 -26.72 6.96
N LEU A 82 -16.28 -26.72 5.77
CA LEU A 82 -16.62 -25.77 4.70
C LEU A 82 -18.06 -25.97 4.21
N GLU A 83 -18.48 -27.22 3.99
CA GLU A 83 -19.82 -27.59 3.54
C GLU A 83 -20.90 -27.23 4.58
N ALA A 84 -20.65 -27.51 5.87
CA ALA A 84 -21.55 -27.13 6.96
C ALA A 84 -21.82 -25.62 7.04
N ASN A 85 -20.89 -24.79 6.53
CA ASN A 85 -21.00 -23.33 6.48
C ASN A 85 -21.37 -22.78 5.09
N GLY A 86 -21.69 -23.64 4.11
CA GLY A 86 -22.11 -23.23 2.77
C GLY A 86 -21.00 -22.59 1.92
N LEU A 87 -19.75 -23.02 2.16
CA LEU A 87 -18.57 -22.66 1.37
C LEU A 87 -18.16 -23.82 0.45
N ASP A 88 -17.30 -23.52 -0.52
CA ASP A 88 -16.78 -24.49 -1.48
C ASP A 88 -15.66 -25.36 -0.87
N SER A 89 -15.86 -26.68 -0.89
CA SER A 89 -14.93 -27.72 -0.45
C SER A 89 -14.04 -28.28 -1.58
N SER A 90 -14.16 -27.75 -2.80
CA SER A 90 -13.38 -28.16 -3.97
C SER A 90 -12.00 -27.50 -4.08
N GLY A 91 -11.17 -27.97 -5.01
CA GLY A 91 -9.82 -27.45 -5.27
C GLY A 91 -8.71 -28.30 -4.65
N SER A 92 -7.51 -27.72 -4.59
CA SER A 92 -6.35 -28.38 -4.00
C SER A 92 -6.38 -28.37 -2.47
N ASP A 93 -5.65 -29.30 -1.85
CA ASP A 93 -5.51 -29.44 -0.41
C ASP A 93 -5.12 -28.12 0.27
N LEU A 94 -4.17 -27.38 -0.32
CA LEU A 94 -3.73 -26.09 0.17
C LEU A 94 -4.83 -25.02 0.14
N GLU A 95 -5.68 -25.01 -0.90
CA GLU A 95 -6.80 -24.07 -1.02
C GLU A 95 -7.89 -24.38 -0.01
N ILE A 96 -8.23 -25.66 0.15
CA ILE A 96 -9.21 -26.15 1.14
C ILE A 96 -8.76 -25.78 2.55
N THR A 97 -7.52 -26.13 2.91
CA THR A 97 -6.92 -25.77 4.20
C THR A 97 -6.95 -24.27 4.45
N ARG A 98 -6.55 -23.47 3.45
CA ARG A 98 -6.53 -22.00 3.57
C ARG A 98 -7.93 -21.40 3.75
N ARG A 99 -8.95 -21.88 3.03
CA ARG A 99 -10.34 -21.44 3.22
C ARG A 99 -10.85 -21.82 4.61
N CYS A 100 -10.58 -23.05 5.04
CA CYS A 100 -11.01 -23.56 6.34
C CYS A 100 -10.37 -22.76 7.49
N GLN A 101 -9.06 -22.44 7.39
CA GLN A 101 -8.35 -21.64 8.38
C GLN A 101 -8.85 -20.18 8.43
N ASP A 102 -9.15 -19.52 7.31
CA ASP A 102 -9.73 -18.17 7.33
C ASP A 102 -11.14 -18.17 7.93
N LEU A 103 -11.98 -19.16 7.57
CA LEU A 103 -13.31 -19.38 8.13
C LEU A 103 -13.25 -19.56 9.65
N LEU A 104 -12.40 -20.47 10.14
CA LEU A 104 -12.37 -20.84 11.56
C LEU A 104 -11.80 -19.74 12.46
N PHE A 105 -10.81 -18.97 11.97
CA PHE A 105 -10.12 -17.96 12.78
C PHE A 105 -10.77 -16.56 12.68
N PHE A 106 -11.08 -16.11 11.46
CA PHE A 106 -11.64 -14.78 11.22
C PHE A 106 -13.17 -14.79 11.05
N GLY A 107 -13.77 -15.95 10.74
CA GLY A 107 -15.22 -16.12 10.66
C GLY A 107 -15.76 -16.27 9.23
N ALA A 108 -17.02 -16.70 9.10
CA ALA A 108 -17.65 -16.84 7.79
C ALA A 108 -17.81 -15.48 7.09
N LEU A 109 -17.33 -15.39 5.85
CA LEU A 109 -17.49 -14.22 4.99
C LEU A 109 -18.95 -14.12 4.52
N GLU A 110 -19.45 -12.89 4.39
CA GLU A 110 -20.69 -12.65 3.66
C GLU A 110 -20.51 -12.86 2.16
N LYS A 111 -21.64 -13.05 1.44
CA LYS A 111 -21.63 -13.14 -0.02
C LYS A 111 -21.27 -11.80 -0.65
N CYS A 112 -20.70 -11.84 -1.85
CA CYS A 112 -20.30 -10.66 -2.60
C CYS A 112 -21.52 -9.76 -2.90
N THR A 113 -21.44 -8.49 -2.51
CA THR A 113 -22.51 -7.48 -2.67
C THR A 113 -22.87 -7.17 -4.13
N VAL A 114 -22.07 -7.63 -5.10
CA VAL A 114 -22.26 -7.32 -6.53
C VAL A 114 -22.83 -8.51 -7.33
N CYS A 115 -22.45 -9.75 -6.99
CA CYS A 115 -22.87 -10.96 -7.74
C CYS A 115 -23.34 -12.12 -6.86
N ASN A 116 -23.45 -11.94 -5.55
CA ASN A 116 -23.79 -12.97 -4.56
C ASN A 116 -22.83 -14.19 -4.51
N GLY A 117 -21.66 -14.10 -5.16
CA GLY A 117 -20.62 -15.14 -5.15
C GLY A 117 -19.80 -15.18 -3.86
N ASN A 118 -18.99 -16.24 -3.70
CA ASN A 118 -18.07 -16.37 -2.56
C ASN A 118 -16.90 -15.37 -2.65
N LEU A 119 -16.41 -14.94 -1.49
CA LEU A 119 -15.17 -14.17 -1.32
C LEU A 119 -14.06 -15.11 -0.81
N GLU A 120 -12.83 -14.89 -1.24
CA GLU A 120 -11.65 -15.63 -0.78
C GLU A 120 -10.46 -14.70 -0.57
N PHE A 121 -9.60 -15.01 0.41
CA PHE A 121 -8.36 -14.26 0.61
C PHE A 121 -7.30 -14.65 -0.43
N ASP A 122 -6.92 -13.72 -1.32
CA ASP A 122 -5.91 -13.96 -2.36
C ASP A 122 -4.47 -13.93 -1.80
N GLY A 123 -4.24 -13.27 -0.67
CA GLY A 123 -2.92 -13.05 -0.05
C GLY A 123 -2.62 -11.56 0.20
N ARG A 124 -3.38 -10.67 -0.44
CA ARG A 124 -3.31 -9.21 -0.31
C ARG A 124 -4.66 -8.57 -0.03
N ARG A 125 -5.77 -9.23 -0.38
CA ARG A 125 -7.17 -8.79 -0.19
C ARG A 125 -8.14 -9.96 -0.33
N TYR A 126 -9.40 -9.73 0.00
CA TYR A 126 -10.50 -10.63 -0.32
C TYR A 126 -11.00 -10.32 -1.73
N ALA A 127 -11.02 -11.32 -2.60
CA ALA A 127 -11.47 -11.22 -3.99
C ALA A 127 -12.67 -12.14 -4.22
N CYS A 128 -13.62 -11.72 -5.06
CA CYS A 128 -14.74 -12.55 -5.42
C CYS A 128 -14.35 -13.65 -6.41
N ARG A 129 -14.93 -14.84 -6.24
CA ARG A 129 -14.82 -15.99 -7.17
C ARG A 129 -16.08 -16.23 -7.99
N GLY A 130 -17.12 -15.42 -7.77
CA GLY A 130 -18.36 -15.49 -8.54
C GLY A 130 -18.23 -14.91 -9.94
N PHE A 131 -19.33 -14.98 -10.69
CA PHE A 131 -19.45 -14.50 -12.05
C PHE A 131 -20.62 -13.53 -12.16
N TYR A 132 -20.53 -12.55 -13.07
CA TYR A 132 -21.68 -11.71 -13.46
C TYR A 132 -22.57 -12.44 -14.47
N SER A 133 -21.96 -13.26 -15.33
CA SER A 133 -22.58 -14.11 -16.33
C SER A 133 -21.60 -15.21 -16.74
N GLU A 134 -22.05 -16.15 -17.56
CA GLU A 134 -21.21 -17.23 -18.13
C GLU A 134 -19.93 -16.72 -18.84
N TRP A 135 -19.91 -15.45 -19.26
CA TRP A 135 -18.84 -14.83 -20.03
C TRP A 135 -17.97 -13.85 -19.24
N SER A 136 -18.24 -13.62 -17.94
CA SER A 136 -17.55 -12.58 -17.17
C SER A 136 -17.48 -12.87 -15.67
N SER A 137 -16.25 -12.99 -15.15
CA SER A 137 -15.99 -13.15 -13.72
C SER A 137 -16.19 -11.83 -12.95
N CYS A 138 -16.51 -11.95 -11.66
CA CYS A 138 -16.66 -10.80 -10.79
C CYS A 138 -15.30 -10.21 -10.42
N THR A 139 -15.14 -8.89 -10.57
CA THR A 139 -13.88 -8.18 -10.27
C THR A 139 -13.89 -7.51 -8.88
N PHE A 140 -14.96 -7.68 -8.12
CA PHE A 140 -15.08 -7.12 -6.77
C PHE A 140 -13.98 -7.66 -5.84
N SER A 141 -13.34 -6.76 -5.12
CA SER A 141 -12.38 -7.10 -4.07
C SER A 141 -12.35 -6.02 -2.98
N THR A 142 -12.09 -6.44 -1.75
CA THR A 142 -12.05 -5.58 -0.55
C THR A 142 -10.94 -6.03 0.40
N ARG A 143 -10.44 -5.12 1.23
CA ARG A 143 -9.57 -5.45 2.37
C ARG A 143 -10.35 -5.74 3.65
N ASP A 144 -11.55 -5.20 3.73
CA ASP A 144 -12.46 -5.30 4.86
C ASP A 144 -13.75 -5.94 4.35
N PRO A 145 -13.85 -7.27 4.34
CA PRO A 145 -15.06 -7.97 3.90
C PRO A 145 -16.08 -8.02 5.04
N PRO A 146 -17.38 -7.78 4.75
CA PRO A 146 -18.41 -8.09 5.72
C PRO A 146 -18.38 -9.58 6.09
N ARG A 147 -18.61 -9.87 7.38
CA ARG A 147 -18.63 -11.23 7.93
C ARG A 147 -19.93 -11.47 8.68
N LYS A 148 -20.38 -12.72 8.65
CA LYS A 148 -21.57 -13.20 9.35
C LYS A 148 -21.38 -13.09 10.86
N GLU A 149 -22.41 -12.59 11.54
CA GLU A 149 -22.49 -12.59 13.01
C GLU A 149 -22.71 -14.00 13.56
N GLU A 150 -23.26 -14.89 12.72
CA GLU A 150 -23.56 -16.28 13.03
C GLU A 150 -22.30 -17.05 13.52
N PRO A 151 -22.41 -17.85 14.60
CA PRO A 151 -21.35 -18.76 15.00
C PRO A 151 -21.02 -19.75 13.89
N ILE A 152 -19.73 -20.11 13.77
CA ILE A 152 -19.30 -21.12 12.80
C ILE A 152 -19.92 -22.46 13.18
N LYS A 153 -20.52 -23.14 12.19
CA LYS A 153 -21.06 -24.49 12.34
C LYS A 153 -19.92 -25.48 12.30
N LEU A 154 -19.77 -26.29 13.34
CA LEU A 154 -18.76 -27.35 13.42
C LEU A 154 -19.48 -28.71 13.33
N PRO A 155 -19.08 -29.62 12.42
CA PRO A 155 -19.67 -30.95 12.33
C PRO A 155 -19.28 -31.80 13.56
N ASP A 156 -20.10 -32.81 13.87
CA ASP A 156 -19.92 -33.66 15.06
C ASP A 156 -18.58 -34.42 15.05
N SER A 157 -18.08 -34.76 13.85
CA SER A 157 -16.75 -35.32 13.59
C SER A 157 -15.61 -34.46 14.16
N VAL A 158 -15.82 -33.15 14.27
CA VAL A 158 -14.85 -32.16 14.75
C VAL A 158 -15.14 -31.73 16.18
N GLN A 159 -16.41 -31.64 16.59
CA GLN A 159 -16.79 -31.30 17.97
C GLN A 159 -16.26 -32.31 19.00
N ASN A 160 -16.17 -33.59 18.62
CA ASN A 160 -15.66 -34.66 19.49
C ASN A 160 -14.11 -34.76 19.50
N SER A 161 -13.40 -33.89 18.77
CA SER A 161 -11.94 -33.97 18.62
C SER A 161 -11.17 -33.10 19.64
N PRO A 162 -9.86 -33.36 19.86
CA PRO A 162 -9.00 -32.52 20.70
C PRO A 162 -8.75 -31.11 20.17
N VAL A 163 -9.12 -30.80 18.91
CA VAL A 163 -9.06 -29.42 18.40
C VAL A 163 -10.31 -28.61 18.75
N SER A 164 -11.40 -29.26 19.18
CA SER A 164 -12.67 -28.58 19.46
C SER A 164 -12.55 -27.40 20.43
N ASP A 165 -11.72 -27.51 21.47
CA ASP A 165 -11.51 -26.42 22.43
C ASP A 165 -10.74 -25.22 21.83
N LEU A 166 -9.82 -25.48 20.90
CA LEU A 166 -9.17 -24.41 20.12
C LEU A 166 -10.16 -23.72 19.18
N LEU A 167 -11.07 -24.48 18.55
CA LEU A 167 -12.07 -23.92 17.64
C LEU A 167 -13.16 -23.13 18.39
N LYS A 168 -13.62 -23.63 19.55
CA LYS A 168 -14.58 -22.94 20.45
C LYS A 168 -14.10 -21.54 20.85
N LYS A 169 -12.78 -21.31 20.97
CA LYS A 169 -12.20 -19.97 21.26
C LYS A 169 -12.61 -18.92 20.22
N TYR A 170 -12.70 -19.29 18.94
CA TYR A 170 -13.01 -18.39 17.82
C TYR A 170 -14.43 -18.59 17.26
N GLN A 171 -15.22 -19.49 17.86
CA GLN A 171 -16.60 -19.75 17.44
C GLN A 171 -17.50 -18.52 17.61
N ASP A 172 -17.31 -17.74 18.68
CA ASP A 172 -18.00 -16.46 18.91
C ASP A 172 -17.36 -15.32 18.13
N GLN A 173 -18.15 -14.56 17.37
CA GLN A 173 -17.70 -13.40 16.57
C GLN A 173 -16.92 -12.38 17.41
N SER A 174 -17.36 -12.07 18.63
CA SER A 174 -16.74 -11.08 19.52
C SER A 174 -15.31 -11.42 19.97
N LYS A 175 -14.92 -12.69 19.85
CA LYS A 175 -13.56 -13.17 20.18
C LYS A 175 -12.65 -13.24 18.95
N ARG A 176 -13.21 -13.23 17.72
CA ARG A 176 -12.44 -13.35 16.48
C ARG A 176 -11.56 -12.11 16.28
N PRO A 177 -10.25 -12.26 16.03
CA PRO A 177 -9.41 -11.15 15.60
C PRO A 177 -9.89 -10.59 14.26
N GLN A 178 -9.62 -9.31 14.01
CA GLN A 178 -9.77 -8.74 12.67
C GLN A 178 -8.47 -8.90 11.88
N ARG A 179 -8.57 -9.27 10.60
CA ARG A 179 -7.39 -9.40 9.73
C ARG A 179 -6.91 -8.01 9.30
N ASP A 180 -5.98 -7.41 10.06
CA ASP A 180 -5.32 -6.19 9.61
C ASP A 180 -4.41 -6.50 8.39
N LEU A 181 -4.89 -6.15 7.20
CA LEU A 181 -4.14 -6.22 5.94
C LEU A 181 -3.18 -5.03 5.73
N GLY A 182 -3.02 -4.22 6.78
CA GLY A 182 -2.33 -2.94 6.76
C GLY A 182 -3.09 -1.88 5.98
N LEU A 183 -2.59 -0.65 6.07
CA LEU A 183 -2.95 0.42 5.15
C LEU A 183 -2.82 -0.07 3.71
N ALA A 184 -3.75 0.35 2.83
CA ALA A 184 -3.68 0.09 1.40
C ALA A 184 -2.25 0.28 0.91
N ILE A 185 -1.64 -0.75 0.30
CA ILE A 185 -0.27 -0.68 -0.22
C ILE A 185 -0.28 0.46 -1.23
N LYS A 186 0.23 1.62 -0.79
CA LYS A 186 0.21 2.82 -1.59
C LYS A 186 1.13 2.58 -2.79
N PRO A 187 0.79 3.10 -3.99
CA PRO A 187 1.44 2.66 -5.22
C PRO A 187 2.95 2.95 -5.26
N PHE A 188 3.45 3.86 -4.42
CA PHE A 188 4.88 4.19 -4.31
C PHE A 188 5.52 3.72 -2.98
N THR A 189 4.85 2.88 -2.18
CA THR A 189 5.43 2.32 -0.93
C THR A 189 6.80 1.69 -1.20
N GLY A 190 7.83 2.17 -0.51
CA GLY A 190 9.21 1.71 -0.66
C GLY A 190 9.98 2.33 -1.84
N MET A 191 9.33 3.11 -2.70
CA MET A 191 10.00 3.78 -3.82
C MET A 191 10.69 5.07 -3.38
N MET A 192 11.93 5.26 -3.81
CA MET A 192 12.65 6.53 -3.76
C MET A 192 12.57 7.19 -5.13
N ILE A 193 11.94 8.36 -5.21
CA ILE A 193 11.67 9.04 -6.48
C ILE A 193 12.46 10.35 -6.53
N SER A 194 13.29 10.54 -7.56
CA SER A 194 13.99 11.81 -7.78
C SER A 194 13.21 12.69 -8.76
N LEU A 195 13.22 14.01 -8.55
CA LEU A 195 12.56 15.00 -9.40
C LEU A 195 13.62 15.90 -10.05
N MET A 196 13.62 16.02 -11.38
CA MET A 196 14.61 16.80 -12.12
C MET A 196 14.02 17.83 -13.09
N GLY A 197 14.71 18.96 -13.16
CA GLY A 197 14.38 20.08 -14.05
C GLY A 197 13.02 20.70 -13.80
N ARG A 198 12.52 21.42 -14.80
CA ARG A 198 11.25 22.14 -14.73
C ARG A 198 10.08 21.24 -15.12
N LEU A 199 9.43 20.64 -14.12
CA LEU A 199 8.21 19.86 -14.28
C LEU A 199 6.97 20.76 -14.54
N ASN A 200 5.88 20.16 -14.99
CA ASN A 200 4.57 20.81 -15.26
C ASN A 200 3.87 21.42 -14.02
N ARG A 201 4.33 21.04 -12.83
CA ARG A 201 3.91 21.54 -11.52
C ARG A 201 5.16 21.70 -10.64
N THR A 202 5.03 22.40 -9.53
CA THR A 202 6.15 22.61 -8.61
C THR A 202 6.67 21.29 -8.03
N HIS A 203 7.96 21.22 -7.72
CA HIS A 203 8.52 20.06 -7.02
C HIS A 203 7.84 19.81 -5.66
N GLY A 204 7.39 20.87 -4.97
CA GLY A 204 6.58 20.76 -3.75
C GLY A 204 5.26 20.02 -3.96
N TYR A 205 4.50 20.36 -5.02
CA TYR A 205 3.27 19.65 -5.38
C TYR A 205 3.52 18.17 -5.65
N TRP A 206 4.56 17.86 -6.43
CA TRP A 206 4.91 16.48 -6.75
C TRP A 206 5.38 15.70 -5.53
N LYS A 207 6.18 16.33 -4.65
CA LYS A 207 6.60 15.75 -3.37
C LYS A 207 5.41 15.38 -2.49
N THR A 208 4.50 16.31 -2.22
CA THR A 208 3.30 16.01 -1.41
C THR A 208 2.43 14.93 -2.06
N THR A 209 2.34 14.90 -3.39
CA THR A 209 1.57 13.87 -4.12
C THR A 209 2.23 12.49 -4.01
N ILE A 210 3.56 12.40 -4.13
CA ILE A 210 4.33 11.17 -3.99
C ILE A 210 4.27 10.63 -2.55
N GLU A 211 4.48 11.49 -1.55
CA GLU A 211 4.46 11.15 -0.12
C GLU A 211 3.05 10.71 0.33
N LYS A 212 1.99 11.38 -0.16
CA LYS A 212 0.60 10.94 0.04
C LYS A 212 0.41 9.48 -0.41
N HIS A 213 1.02 9.11 -1.53
CA HIS A 213 1.00 7.78 -2.14
C HIS A 213 2.18 6.87 -1.72
N GLY A 214 2.84 7.17 -0.60
CA GLY A 214 3.77 6.26 0.09
C GLY A 214 5.22 6.27 -0.40
N GLY A 215 5.53 7.06 -1.41
CA GLY A 215 6.89 7.20 -1.93
C GLY A 215 7.68 8.26 -1.17
N ARG A 216 8.99 8.19 -1.26
CA ARG A 216 9.91 9.18 -0.68
C ARG A 216 10.58 9.98 -1.80
N VAL A 217 10.46 11.31 -1.78
CA VAL A 217 11.25 12.12 -2.72
C VAL A 217 12.69 12.25 -2.24
N VAL A 218 13.64 11.99 -3.14
CA VAL A 218 15.09 12.07 -2.89
C VAL A 218 15.76 13.07 -3.84
N ASN A 219 16.73 13.81 -3.31
CA ASN A 219 17.50 14.81 -4.08
C ASN A 219 18.71 14.19 -4.81
N SER A 220 19.03 12.92 -4.52
CA SER A 220 20.00 12.11 -5.25
C SER A 220 19.29 11.26 -6.29
N ILE A 221 19.96 11.02 -7.42
CA ILE A 221 19.52 10.07 -8.45
C ILE A 221 20.17 8.71 -8.18
N ILE A 222 21.42 8.70 -7.74
CA ILE A 222 22.11 7.49 -7.23
C ILE A 222 21.30 6.95 -6.05
N GLY A 223 20.85 5.71 -6.16
CA GLY A 223 19.99 5.03 -5.19
C GLY A 223 18.49 5.34 -5.30
N ALA A 224 18.04 6.14 -6.28
CA ALA A 224 16.62 6.31 -6.55
C ALA A 224 16.04 5.08 -7.28
N THR A 225 14.80 4.72 -6.97
CA THR A 225 14.03 3.69 -7.68
C THR A 225 13.50 4.19 -9.03
N CYS A 226 13.22 5.49 -9.13
CA CYS A 226 12.65 6.11 -10.32
C CYS A 226 13.06 7.58 -10.41
N LEU A 227 13.25 8.07 -11.63
CA LEU A 227 13.55 9.45 -11.94
C LEU A 227 12.42 10.08 -12.76
N VAL A 228 11.89 11.21 -12.30
CA VAL A 228 10.90 12.02 -13.01
C VAL A 228 11.57 13.28 -13.54
N ALA A 229 11.80 13.33 -14.84
CA ALA A 229 12.38 14.47 -15.56
C ALA A 229 11.39 15.02 -16.60
N SER A 230 11.54 16.30 -16.97
CA SER A 230 10.78 16.86 -18.09
C SER A 230 11.33 16.32 -19.44
N PRO A 231 10.51 16.24 -20.52
CA PRO A 231 11.00 15.86 -21.85
C PRO A 231 12.20 16.70 -22.31
N ALA A 232 12.18 18.01 -22.02
CA ALA A 232 13.24 18.95 -22.34
C ALA A 232 14.55 18.77 -21.55
N GLU A 233 14.54 18.03 -20.43
CA GLU A 233 15.78 17.60 -19.74
C GLU A 233 16.34 16.34 -20.41
N ARG A 234 15.48 15.36 -20.71
CA ARG A 234 15.84 14.12 -21.41
C ARG A 234 16.47 14.40 -22.78
N GLU A 235 15.83 15.26 -23.57
CA GLU A 235 16.28 15.61 -24.92
C GLU A 235 17.56 16.44 -24.96
N ARG A 236 17.93 17.08 -23.83
CA ARG A 236 19.17 17.87 -23.70
C ARG A 236 20.38 17.03 -23.25
N GLY A 237 20.22 15.71 -23.13
CA GLY A 237 21.21 14.83 -22.50
C GLY A 237 21.32 14.98 -20.97
N GLY A 238 20.49 15.85 -20.38
CA GLY A 238 20.49 16.22 -18.96
C GLY A 238 21.74 16.95 -18.47
N THR A 239 21.71 17.33 -17.20
CA THR A 239 22.96 17.56 -16.43
C THR A 239 23.74 16.25 -16.34
N SER A 240 25.06 16.27 -16.13
CA SER A 240 25.91 15.06 -16.02
C SER A 240 25.31 13.92 -15.18
N LYS A 241 24.63 14.26 -14.08
CA LYS A 241 23.93 13.31 -13.20
C LYS A 241 22.81 12.49 -13.86
N LEU A 242 22.27 12.91 -15.01
CA LEU A 242 21.26 12.19 -15.80
C LEU A 242 21.88 11.07 -16.63
N ALA A 243 23.14 11.23 -17.05
CA ALA A 243 23.85 10.26 -17.89
C ALA A 243 24.40 9.06 -17.06
N GLU A 244 24.39 9.17 -15.74
CA GLU A 244 24.84 8.15 -14.77
C GLU A 244 23.67 7.35 -14.15
N ALA A 245 22.45 7.50 -14.69
CA ALA A 245 21.18 7.03 -14.10
C ALA A 245 20.36 6.15 -15.04
#